data_AF-A0A8J3HPM3-F1
#
_entry.id   AF-A0A8J3HPM3-F1
#
_cell.length_a   1.000
_cell.length_b   1.000
_cell.length_c   1.000
_cell.angle_alpha   90.00
_cell.angle_beta   90.00
_cell.angle_gamma   90.00
#
_symmetry.space_group_name_H-M   'P 1'
#
loop_
_entity.id
_entity.type
_entity.pdbx_description
1 polymer ?
#
loop_
_entity_poly.entity_id
_entity_poly.type
_entity_poly.pdbx_seq_one_letter_code
_entity_poly.pdbx_strand_id
1 'polypeptide(L)'
;MSVACSGATTTTVISSQLSALSSTTTLVSVSAGGNDMGFSNIMSTCALKGTTECVAAVQAAEDKARSSLTGLLNTLYSNIRSKAPNARVVVLDYPVFYQLGTTCIGLSATSHAKIDEGINLIDDMTRSAAQAHGFVFADVRSIFVGHQLCSGDKWLHALNFASLSISYHPTSNGQSKGYLPVFRANAG
;
A
#
# COMPACT_ATOMS: atom_id res chain seq x y z
N MET A 1 -7.50 -5.67 -18.80
CA MET A 1 -8.65 -5.04 -18.09
C MET A 1 -8.27 -4.91 -16.63
N SER A 2 -8.64 -3.80 -15.97
CA SER A 2 -8.41 -3.63 -14.53
C SER A 2 -9.69 -3.97 -13.76
N VAL A 3 -9.54 -4.70 -12.65
CA VAL A 3 -10.61 -5.00 -11.68
C VAL A 3 -10.26 -4.48 -10.27
N ALA A 4 -9.23 -3.63 -10.18
CA ALA A 4 -8.86 -2.99 -8.92
C ALA A 4 -10.01 -2.12 -8.41
N CYS A 5 -10.26 -2.18 -7.10
CA CYS A 5 -11.39 -1.49 -6.46
C CYS A 5 -10.93 -0.78 -5.18
N SER A 6 -11.40 0.46 -4.99
CA SER A 6 -11.09 1.23 -3.78
C SER A 6 -11.65 0.54 -2.54
N GLY A 7 -10.89 0.55 -1.44
CA GLY A 7 -11.26 -0.09 -0.19
C GLY A 7 -11.13 -1.62 -0.17
N ALA A 8 -10.62 -2.25 -1.24
CA ALA A 8 -10.45 -3.69 -1.27
C ALA A 8 -9.47 -4.19 -0.19
N THR A 9 -9.87 -5.26 0.50
CA THR A 9 -9.02 -6.06 1.40
C THR A 9 -8.57 -7.32 0.66
N THR A 10 -7.61 -8.07 1.21
CA THR A 10 -7.21 -9.37 0.64
C THR A 10 -8.42 -10.30 0.44
N THR A 11 -9.33 -10.37 1.42
CA THR A 11 -10.56 -11.16 1.35
C THR A 11 -11.48 -10.71 0.21
N THR A 12 -11.69 -9.40 0.02
CA THR A 12 -12.57 -8.92 -1.05
C THR A 12 -11.94 -9.05 -2.43
N VAL A 13 -10.60 -8.96 -2.55
CA VAL A 13 -9.90 -9.29 -3.80
C VAL A 13 -10.20 -10.75 -4.19
N ILE A 14 -10.05 -11.68 -3.24
CA ILE A 14 -10.34 -13.12 -3.49
C ILE A 14 -11.78 -13.32 -3.94
N SER A 15 -12.75 -12.72 -3.25
CA SER A 15 -14.17 -12.98 -3.51
C SER A 15 -14.74 -12.26 -4.74
N SER A 16 -14.16 -11.13 -5.17
CA SER A 16 -14.77 -10.27 -6.20
C SER A 16 -13.90 -9.96 -7.41
N GLN A 17 -12.57 -10.13 -7.33
CA GLN A 17 -11.65 -9.69 -8.39
C GLN A 17 -10.96 -10.86 -9.10
N LEU A 18 -10.71 -11.98 -8.41
CA LEU A 18 -9.98 -13.11 -8.98
C LEU A 18 -10.77 -13.92 -10.03
N SER A 19 -12.05 -13.62 -10.24
CA SER A 19 -12.83 -14.18 -11.37
C SER A 19 -12.32 -13.69 -12.73
N ALA A 20 -11.58 -12.58 -12.79
CA ALA A 20 -10.95 -12.07 -14.00
C ALA A 20 -9.69 -12.86 -14.41
N LEU A 21 -9.16 -13.71 -13.53
CA LEU A 21 -7.97 -14.52 -13.80
C LEU A 21 -8.33 -15.85 -14.45
N SER A 22 -7.44 -16.35 -15.31
CA SER A 22 -7.53 -17.67 -15.91
C SER A 22 -6.15 -18.25 -16.22
N SER A 23 -6.11 -19.49 -16.69
CA SER A 23 -4.86 -20.16 -17.08
C SER A 23 -4.12 -19.49 -18.23
N THR A 24 -4.80 -18.64 -19.01
CA THR A 24 -4.20 -17.85 -20.11
C THR A 24 -3.72 -16.47 -19.65
N THR A 25 -3.97 -16.07 -18.40
CA THR A 25 -3.42 -14.82 -17.85
C THR A 25 -1.90 -14.92 -17.80
N THR A 26 -1.21 -13.97 -18.42
CA THR A 26 0.26 -13.92 -18.50
C THR A 26 0.90 -12.95 -17.51
N LEU A 27 0.17 -11.92 -17.08
CA LEU A 27 0.68 -10.88 -16.18
C LEU A 27 -0.42 -10.44 -15.20
N VAL A 28 -0.06 -10.34 -13.93
CA VAL A 28 -0.92 -9.82 -12.85
C VAL A 28 -0.15 -8.77 -12.08
N SER A 29 -0.75 -7.61 -11.85
CA SER A 29 -0.28 -6.62 -10.88
C SER A 29 -1.24 -6.59 -9.69
N VAL A 30 -0.73 -6.57 -8.47
CA VAL A 30 -1.57 -6.51 -7.25
C VAL A 30 -0.93 -5.65 -6.16
N SER A 31 -1.75 -4.87 -5.47
CA SER A 31 -1.43 -4.17 -4.21
C SER A 31 -2.61 -4.34 -3.27
N ALA A 32 -2.43 -5.03 -2.14
CA ALA A 32 -3.47 -5.30 -1.14
C ALA A 32 -2.84 -5.51 0.24
N GLY A 33 -3.61 -5.32 1.30
CA GLY A 33 -3.16 -5.48 2.70
C GLY A 33 -3.31 -4.22 3.55
N GLY A 34 -3.20 -3.02 2.97
CA GLY A 34 -3.36 -1.76 3.72
C GLY A 34 -4.76 -1.60 4.33
N ASN A 35 -5.81 -1.93 3.56
CA ASN A 35 -7.19 -1.86 4.07
C ASN A 35 -7.48 -2.94 5.11
N ASP A 36 -6.84 -4.12 5.01
CA ASP A 36 -6.94 -5.18 6.02
C ASP A 36 -6.47 -4.66 7.40
N MET A 37 -5.47 -3.78 7.42
CA MET A 37 -4.95 -3.15 8.63
C MET A 37 -5.74 -1.91 9.08
N GLY A 38 -6.78 -1.51 8.33
CA GLY A 38 -7.65 -0.39 8.70
C GLY A 38 -7.04 0.98 8.40
N PHE A 39 -6.18 1.08 7.37
CA PHE A 39 -5.45 2.28 7.01
C PHE A 39 -6.28 3.58 7.05
N SER A 40 -7.45 3.58 6.42
CA SER A 40 -8.34 4.76 6.40
C SER A 40 -8.76 5.24 7.80
N ASN A 41 -9.05 4.30 8.71
CA ASN A 41 -9.42 4.63 10.09
C ASN A 41 -8.23 5.16 10.90
N ILE A 42 -7.03 4.62 10.66
CA ILE A 42 -5.78 5.12 11.27
C ILE A 42 -5.55 6.57 10.87
N MET A 43 -5.60 6.87 9.57
CA MET A 43 -5.37 8.22 9.07
C MET A 43 -6.44 9.21 9.55
N SER A 44 -7.70 8.77 9.65
CA SER A 44 -8.77 9.57 10.24
C SER A 44 -8.52 9.84 11.73
N THR A 45 -8.04 8.84 12.47
CA THR A 45 -7.66 8.99 13.88
C THR A 45 -6.53 10.00 14.04
N CYS A 46 -5.48 9.89 13.22
CA CYS A 46 -4.36 10.82 13.24
C CYS A 46 -4.80 12.26 12.96
N ALA A 47 -5.67 12.45 11.97
CA ALA A 47 -6.18 13.76 11.60
C ALA A 47 -7.05 14.43 12.67
N LEU A 48 -7.83 13.64 13.42
CA LEU A 48 -8.91 14.16 14.27
C LEU A 48 -8.63 14.08 15.76
N LYS A 49 -7.76 13.16 16.20
CA LYS A 49 -7.60 12.84 17.63
C LYS A 49 -6.26 13.23 18.22
N GLY A 50 -5.31 13.66 17.40
CA GLY A 50 -4.00 14.13 17.88
C GLY A 50 -2.91 13.05 17.85
N THR A 51 -1.72 13.43 18.32
CA THR A 51 -0.50 12.63 18.13
C THR A 51 -0.50 11.33 18.93
N THR A 52 -0.94 11.37 20.19
CA THR A 52 -0.96 10.19 21.07
C THR A 52 -1.84 9.09 20.49
N GLU A 53 -3.04 9.45 20.07
CA GLU A 53 -4.04 8.57 19.49
C GLU A 53 -3.59 8.07 18.10
N CYS A 54 -2.93 8.93 17.31
CA CYS A 54 -2.33 8.52 16.05
C CYS A 54 -1.28 7.41 16.25
N VAL A 55 -0.34 7.64 17.17
CA VAL A 55 0.74 6.68 17.46
C VAL A 55 0.16 5.37 17.98
N ALA A 56 -0.81 5.43 18.89
CA ALA A 56 -1.48 4.24 19.41
C ALA A 56 -2.25 3.47 18.31
N ALA A 57 -2.93 4.19 17.40
CA ALA A 57 -3.65 3.57 16.30
C ALA A 57 -2.70 2.87 15.30
N VAL A 58 -1.56 3.49 14.99
CA VAL A 58 -0.54 2.86 14.14
C VAL A 58 0.05 1.64 14.86
N GLN A 59 0.38 1.74 16.14
CA GLN A 59 0.93 0.63 16.91
C GLN A 59 -0.01 -0.58 16.92
N ALA A 60 -1.30 -0.35 17.16
CA ALA A 60 -2.31 -1.41 17.12
C ALA A 60 -2.40 -2.07 15.73
N ALA A 61 -2.22 -1.29 14.66
CA ALA A 61 -2.21 -1.81 13.30
C ALA A 61 -0.93 -2.61 12.99
N GLU A 62 0.22 -2.20 13.50
CA GLU A 62 1.46 -2.97 13.41
C GLU A 62 1.34 -4.32 14.13
N ASP A 63 0.76 -4.34 15.34
CA ASP A 63 0.52 -5.57 16.10
C ASP A 63 -0.45 -6.51 15.36
N LYS A 64 -1.50 -5.93 14.76
CA LYS A 64 -2.42 -6.65 13.88
C LYS A 64 -1.70 -7.19 12.63
N ALA A 65 -0.82 -6.42 12.03
CA ALA A 65 -0.07 -6.83 10.85
C ALA A 65 0.81 -8.04 11.19
N ARG A 66 1.59 -7.95 12.27
CA ARG A 66 2.47 -9.03 12.76
C ARG A 66 1.71 -10.32 13.05
N SER A 67 0.48 -10.22 13.55
CA SER A 67 -0.34 -11.39 13.90
C SER A 67 -1.10 -11.99 12.71
N SER A 68 -1.44 -11.23 11.67
CA SER A 68 -2.42 -11.69 10.66
C SER A 68 -2.05 -11.43 9.20
N LEU A 69 -1.28 -10.38 8.89
CA LEU A 69 -1.07 -9.94 7.50
C LEU A 69 -0.37 -10.99 6.65
N THR A 70 0.66 -11.67 7.18
CA THR A 70 1.36 -12.73 6.43
C THR A 70 0.41 -13.86 6.03
N GLY A 71 -0.48 -14.28 6.92
CA GLY A 71 -1.48 -15.32 6.61
C GLY A 71 -2.44 -14.87 5.51
N LEU A 72 -2.96 -13.65 5.61
CA LEU A 72 -3.88 -13.06 4.63
C LEU A 72 -3.24 -12.95 3.23
N LEU A 73 -2.00 -12.45 3.15
CA LEU A 73 -1.26 -12.35 1.90
C LEU A 73 -0.96 -13.72 1.31
N ASN A 74 -0.56 -14.70 2.13
CA ASN A 74 -0.32 -16.06 1.68
C ASN A 74 -1.58 -16.70 1.07
N THR A 75 -2.75 -16.49 1.68
CA THR A 75 -4.02 -16.96 1.14
C THR A 75 -4.32 -16.27 -0.19
N LEU A 76 -4.18 -14.94 -0.28
CA LEU A 76 -4.40 -14.21 -1.54
C LEU A 76 -3.47 -14.70 -2.66
N TYR A 77 -2.18 -14.82 -2.37
CA TYR A 77 -1.17 -15.18 -3.37
C TYR A 77 -1.31 -16.63 -3.85
N SER A 78 -1.66 -17.55 -2.94
CA SER A 78 -2.02 -18.93 -3.32
C SER A 78 -3.21 -18.96 -4.29
N ASN A 79 -4.25 -18.14 -4.02
CA ASN A 79 -5.43 -18.06 -4.89
C ASN A 79 -5.10 -17.46 -6.25
N ILE A 80 -4.26 -16.41 -6.31
CA ILE A 80 -3.78 -15.84 -7.58
C ILE A 80 -3.03 -16.91 -8.38
N ARG A 81 -2.06 -17.60 -7.77
CA ARG A 81 -1.28 -18.65 -8.46
C ARG A 81 -2.15 -19.80 -8.93
N SER A 82 -3.14 -20.22 -8.15
CA SER A 82 -4.08 -21.27 -8.54
C SER A 82 -4.90 -20.90 -9.78
N LYS A 83 -5.36 -19.64 -9.88
CA LYS A 83 -6.16 -19.17 -11.02
C LYS A 83 -5.34 -18.80 -12.25
N ALA A 84 -4.13 -18.29 -12.05
CA ALA A 84 -3.21 -17.84 -13.09
C ALA A 84 -1.83 -18.53 -12.96
N PRO A 85 -1.75 -19.87 -13.13
CA PRO A 85 -0.54 -20.64 -12.86
C PRO A 85 0.67 -20.18 -13.69
N ASN A 86 0.43 -19.68 -14.90
CA ASN A 86 1.48 -19.26 -15.83
C ASN A 86 1.80 -17.76 -15.75
N ALA A 87 1.07 -16.99 -14.94
CA ALA A 87 1.27 -15.55 -14.90
C ALA A 87 2.57 -15.19 -14.18
N ARG A 88 3.26 -14.17 -14.70
CA ARG A 88 4.15 -13.35 -13.91
C ARG A 88 3.30 -12.47 -13.00
N VAL A 89 3.55 -12.53 -11.70
CA VAL A 89 2.82 -11.73 -10.71
C VAL A 89 3.76 -10.69 -10.14
N VAL A 90 3.39 -9.43 -10.28
CA VAL A 90 4.10 -8.27 -9.73
C VAL A 90 3.28 -7.72 -8.57
N VAL A 91 3.83 -7.81 -7.37
CA VAL A 91 3.25 -7.25 -6.15
C VAL A 91 3.88 -5.87 -5.94
N LEU A 92 3.06 -4.83 -5.91
CA LEU A 92 3.49 -3.46 -5.63
C LEU A 92 3.14 -3.08 -4.20
N ASP A 93 4.02 -2.33 -3.57
CA ASP A 93 3.89 -1.85 -2.21
C ASP A 93 3.27 -0.44 -2.14
N TYR A 94 3.30 0.15 -0.96
CA TYR A 94 2.85 1.53 -0.72
C TYR A 94 4.08 2.46 -0.66
N PRO A 95 3.96 3.73 -1.08
CA PRO A 95 5.05 4.68 -0.91
C PRO A 95 5.19 5.06 0.56
N VAL A 96 6.37 5.51 0.97
CA VAL A 96 6.52 6.28 2.21
C VAL A 96 5.75 7.59 2.08
N PHE A 97 5.07 8.00 3.14
CA PHE A 97 4.07 9.07 3.05
C PHE A 97 4.64 10.43 3.34
N TYR A 98 5.58 10.54 4.28
CA TYR A 98 6.07 11.82 4.73
C TYR A 98 7.56 12.01 4.52
N GLN A 99 7.95 13.23 4.16
CA GLN A 99 9.33 13.68 4.28
C GLN A 99 9.56 14.07 5.75
N LEU A 100 10.50 13.40 6.41
CA LEU A 100 10.84 13.67 7.81
C LEU A 100 11.91 14.78 7.91
N GLY A 101 12.04 15.37 9.11
CA GLY A 101 13.05 16.39 9.40
C GLY A 101 12.78 17.77 8.77
N THR A 102 11.57 18.00 8.27
CA THR A 102 11.13 19.29 7.70
C THR A 102 9.91 19.84 8.42
N THR A 103 9.73 21.16 8.40
CA THR A 103 8.50 21.80 8.89
C THR A 103 7.36 21.48 7.93
N CYS A 104 6.27 20.96 8.47
CA CYS A 104 5.10 20.58 7.68
C CYS A 104 3.81 20.86 8.44
N ILE A 105 2.85 21.49 7.76
CA ILE A 105 1.54 21.79 8.32
C ILE A 105 0.70 20.51 8.32
N GLY A 106 0.04 20.22 9.43
CA GLY A 106 -0.86 19.07 9.58
C GLY A 106 -0.50 18.24 10.80
N LEU A 107 -0.25 16.95 10.59
CA LEU A 107 0.14 16.04 11.67
C LEU A 107 1.51 16.43 12.24
N SER A 108 1.78 15.95 13.46
CA SER A 108 3.09 16.19 14.09
C SER A 108 4.20 15.39 13.41
N ALA A 109 5.45 15.82 13.60
CA ALA A 109 6.61 15.06 13.14
C ALA A 109 6.64 13.63 13.71
N THR A 110 6.18 13.44 14.96
CA THR A 110 6.05 12.11 15.58
C THR A 110 5.01 11.25 14.86
N SER A 111 3.85 11.82 14.52
CA SER A 111 2.84 11.11 13.72
C SER A 111 3.35 10.75 12.32
N HIS A 112 4.05 11.66 11.65
CA HIS A 112 4.67 11.38 10.34
C HIS A 112 5.62 10.17 10.42
N ALA A 113 6.57 10.21 11.36
CA ALA A 113 7.55 9.14 11.54
C ALA A 113 6.88 7.81 11.86
N LYS A 114 5.86 7.81 12.74
CA LYS A 114 5.16 6.58 13.11
C LYS A 114 4.34 6.00 11.95
N ILE A 115 3.69 6.85 11.14
CA ILE A 115 2.96 6.40 9.94
C ILE A 115 3.93 5.75 8.93
N ASP A 116 5.08 6.37 8.67
CA ASP A 116 6.09 5.82 7.77
C ASP A 116 6.70 4.51 8.32
N GLU A 117 6.88 4.38 9.65
CA GLU A 117 7.28 3.13 10.30
C GLU A 117 6.28 1.99 10.02
N GLY A 118 4.98 2.25 10.21
CA GLY A 118 3.93 1.27 9.95
C GLY A 118 3.82 0.87 8.48
N ILE A 119 4.00 1.82 7.54
CA ILE A 119 4.05 1.54 6.10
C ILE A 119 5.24 0.63 5.76
N ASN A 120 6.43 0.98 6.24
CA ASN A 120 7.63 0.17 6.00
C ASN A 120 7.47 -1.25 6.53
N LEU A 121 6.85 -1.43 7.70
CA LEU A 121 6.57 -2.74 8.25
C LEU A 121 5.69 -3.59 7.32
N ILE A 122 4.55 -3.05 6.86
CA ILE A 122 3.64 -3.82 6.00
C ILE A 122 4.26 -4.11 4.63
N ASP A 123 5.08 -3.20 4.10
CA ASP A 123 5.75 -3.37 2.81
C ASP A 123 6.84 -4.45 2.88
N ASP A 124 7.59 -4.52 3.98
CA ASP A 124 8.59 -5.57 4.18
C ASP A 124 7.94 -6.95 4.41
N MET A 125 6.80 -7.00 5.10
CA MET A 125 5.98 -8.21 5.20
C MET A 125 5.41 -8.63 3.83
N THR A 126 4.96 -7.65 3.04
CA THR A 126 4.44 -7.87 1.68
C THR A 126 5.51 -8.39 0.75
N ARG A 127 6.72 -7.83 0.80
CA ARG A 127 7.91 -8.32 0.08
C ARG A 127 8.20 -9.77 0.42
N SER A 128 8.27 -10.09 1.72
CA SER A 128 8.57 -11.44 2.20
C SER A 128 7.53 -12.46 1.71
N ALA A 129 6.24 -12.11 1.80
CA ALA A 129 5.16 -12.95 1.30
C ALA A 129 5.19 -13.11 -0.23
N ALA A 130 5.44 -12.03 -0.99
CA ALA A 130 5.54 -12.12 -2.45
C ALA A 130 6.67 -13.05 -2.88
N GLN A 131 7.85 -12.89 -2.29
CA GLN A 131 9.03 -13.71 -2.60
C GLN A 131 8.81 -15.19 -2.24
N ALA A 132 8.14 -15.48 -1.13
CA ALA A 132 7.79 -16.85 -0.73
C ALA A 132 6.86 -17.57 -1.73
N HIS A 133 6.10 -16.82 -2.55
CA HIS A 133 5.24 -17.36 -3.62
C HIS A 133 5.89 -17.30 -5.01
N GLY A 134 7.18 -16.95 -5.09
CA GLY A 134 7.89 -16.74 -6.35
C GLY A 134 7.34 -15.57 -7.17
N PHE A 135 6.66 -14.63 -6.51
CA PHE A 135 6.20 -13.39 -7.13
C PHE A 135 7.29 -12.33 -7.07
N VAL A 136 7.22 -11.37 -7.99
CA VAL A 136 8.14 -10.25 -8.05
C VAL A 136 7.61 -9.14 -7.16
N PHE A 137 8.41 -8.67 -6.23
CA PHE A 137 8.09 -7.49 -5.43
C PHE A 137 8.67 -6.25 -6.10
N ALA A 138 7.82 -5.25 -6.37
CA ALA A 138 8.20 -4.02 -7.03
C ALA A 138 8.04 -2.85 -6.04
N ASP A 139 9.17 -2.43 -5.47
CA ASP A 139 9.26 -1.44 -4.39
C ASP A 139 9.20 -0.01 -4.94
N VAL A 140 8.16 0.73 -4.57
CA VAL A 140 7.96 2.14 -4.96
C VAL A 140 8.51 3.13 -3.93
N ARG A 141 8.93 2.70 -2.73
CA ARG A 141 9.31 3.64 -1.67
C ARG A 141 10.47 4.54 -2.10
N SER A 142 11.47 3.97 -2.77
CA SER A 142 12.65 4.71 -3.24
C SER A 142 12.32 5.80 -4.28
N ILE A 143 11.40 5.53 -5.22
CA ILE A 143 11.03 6.50 -6.27
C ILE A 143 10.15 7.63 -5.74
N PHE A 144 9.53 7.44 -4.58
CA PHE A 144 8.76 8.48 -3.88
C PHE A 144 9.62 9.34 -2.95
N VAL A 145 10.91 9.05 -2.77
CA VAL A 145 11.82 9.92 -2.01
C VAL A 145 11.99 11.25 -2.71
N GLY A 146 11.74 12.36 -1.99
CA GLY A 146 11.68 13.71 -2.55
C GLY A 146 10.29 14.09 -3.08
N HIS A 147 9.35 13.14 -3.09
CA HIS A 147 7.99 13.30 -3.58
C HIS A 147 6.93 12.88 -2.55
N GLN A 148 7.31 12.68 -1.29
CA GLN A 148 6.39 12.43 -0.18
C GLN A 148 5.50 13.65 0.11
N LEU A 149 4.50 13.50 0.98
CA LEU A 149 3.91 14.64 1.67
C LEU A 149 5.00 15.39 2.45
N CYS A 150 4.80 16.68 2.68
CA CYS A 150 5.80 17.59 3.25
C CYS A 150 7.05 17.85 2.39
N SER A 151 7.16 17.21 1.22
CA SER A 151 8.12 17.62 0.19
C SER A 151 7.61 18.83 -0.60
N GLY A 152 8.52 19.49 -1.32
CA GLY A 152 8.18 20.58 -2.26
C GLY A 152 7.51 20.10 -3.56
N ASP A 153 7.57 18.80 -3.88
CA ASP A 153 7.00 18.21 -5.10
C ASP A 153 6.25 16.90 -4.79
N LYS A 154 5.18 16.99 -4.00
CA LYS A 154 4.45 15.81 -3.53
C LYS A 154 3.74 15.07 -4.67
N TRP A 155 3.88 13.75 -4.69
CA TRP A 155 3.16 12.84 -5.57
C TRP A 155 1.99 12.15 -4.89
N LEU A 156 1.70 12.51 -3.64
CA LEU A 156 0.55 12.07 -2.87
C LEU A 156 -0.44 13.22 -2.64
N HIS A 157 -1.72 12.90 -2.66
CA HIS A 157 -2.75 13.81 -2.18
C HIS A 157 -2.63 13.95 -0.66
N ALA A 158 -2.48 15.18 -0.17
CA ALA A 158 -2.57 15.44 1.27
C ALA A 158 -4.02 15.20 1.75
N LEU A 159 -4.20 15.15 3.08
CA LEU A 159 -5.52 15.05 3.67
C LEU A 159 -6.45 16.15 3.13
N ASN A 160 -7.57 15.71 2.56
CA ASN A 160 -8.63 16.55 2.08
C ASN A 160 -9.94 16.15 2.76
N PHE A 161 -10.39 16.93 3.73
CA PHE A 161 -11.63 16.65 4.46
C PHE A 161 -12.88 16.68 3.56
N ALA A 162 -12.85 17.40 2.43
CA ALA A 162 -13.93 17.41 1.45
C ALA A 162 -13.90 16.18 0.51
N SER A 163 -12.78 15.45 0.47
CA SER A 163 -12.62 14.24 -0.35
C SER A 163 -11.70 13.25 0.37
N LEU A 164 -12.24 12.59 1.40
CA LEU A 164 -11.49 11.61 2.17
C LEU A 164 -11.05 10.41 1.31
N SER A 165 -11.81 10.08 0.26
CA SER A 165 -11.52 8.95 -0.62
C SER A 165 -10.25 9.12 -1.45
N ILE A 166 -9.83 10.35 -1.77
CA ILE A 166 -8.57 10.61 -2.50
C ILE A 166 -7.39 10.88 -1.58
N SER A 167 -7.66 11.16 -0.29
CA SER A 167 -6.61 11.49 0.68
C SER A 167 -5.58 10.36 0.74
N TYR A 168 -4.31 10.75 0.74
CA TYR A 168 -3.14 9.85 0.78
C TYR A 168 -2.96 8.92 -0.41
N HIS A 169 -3.74 9.06 -1.47
CA HIS A 169 -3.54 8.30 -2.70
C HIS A 169 -2.51 8.97 -3.61
N PRO A 170 -1.84 8.21 -4.48
CA PRO A 170 -0.98 8.78 -5.52
C PRO A 170 -1.76 9.70 -6.45
N THR A 171 -1.18 10.87 -6.72
CA THR A 171 -1.60 11.79 -7.77
C THR A 171 -1.37 11.17 -9.16
N SER A 172 -1.81 11.86 -10.22
CA SER A 172 -1.46 11.45 -11.60
C SER A 172 0.07 11.34 -11.81
N ASN A 173 0.87 12.23 -11.21
CA ASN A 173 2.33 12.11 -11.23
C ASN A 173 2.80 10.90 -10.43
N GLY A 174 2.26 10.65 -9.24
CA GLY A 174 2.60 9.46 -8.44
C GLY A 174 2.30 8.15 -9.17
N GLN A 175 1.20 8.11 -9.91
CA GLN A 175 0.86 6.95 -10.75
C GLN A 175 1.81 6.83 -11.96
N SER A 176 1.95 7.89 -12.75
CA SER A 176 2.67 7.84 -14.04
C SER A 176 4.20 7.85 -13.91
N LYS A 177 4.74 8.44 -12.86
CA LYS A 177 6.19 8.59 -12.61
C LYS A 177 6.69 7.78 -11.42
N GLY A 178 5.83 7.40 -10.48
CA GLY A 178 6.18 6.52 -9.36
C GLY A 178 5.87 5.05 -9.67
N TYR A 179 4.59 4.71 -9.70
CA TYR A 179 4.14 3.32 -9.84
C TYR A 179 4.44 2.72 -11.23
N LEU A 180 4.10 3.42 -12.30
CA LEU A 180 4.19 2.87 -13.66
C LEU A 180 5.63 2.49 -14.07
N PRO A 181 6.68 3.30 -13.82
CA PRO A 181 8.04 2.90 -14.15
C PRO A 181 8.52 1.68 -13.34
N VAL A 182 8.20 1.65 -12.04
CA VAL A 182 8.53 0.52 -11.16
C VAL A 182 7.82 -0.76 -11.62
N PHE A 183 6.54 -0.68 -11.96
CA PHE A 183 5.80 -1.80 -12.54
C PHE A 183 6.45 -2.29 -13.84
N ARG A 184 6.72 -1.38 -14.79
CA ARG A 184 7.29 -1.73 -16.11
C ARG A 184 8.64 -2.41 -15.99
N ALA A 185 9.51 -1.94 -15.09
CA ALA A 185 10.81 -2.57 -14.84
C ALA A 185 10.69 -4.00 -14.30
N ASN A 186 9.55 -4.33 -13.68
CA ASN A 186 9.30 -5.63 -13.06
C ASN A 186 8.30 -6.49 -13.84
N ALA A 187 7.66 -5.98 -14.89
CA ALA A 187 6.58 -6.68 -15.62
C ALA A 187 7.08 -7.73 -16.63
N GLY A 188 8.38 -7.73 -16.97
CA GLY A 188 8.96 -8.63 -17.97
C GLY A 188 8.82 -8.06 -19.37
#